data_AF-A0A1R1DFV1-F1
#
_entry.id   AF-A0A1R1DFV1-F1
#
_cell.length_a   1.000
_cell.length_b   1.000
_cell.length_c   1.000
_cell.angle_alpha   90.00
_cell.angle_beta   90.00
_cell.angle_gamma   90.00
#
_symmetry.space_group_name_H-M   'P 1'
#
loop_
_entity.id
_entity.type
_entity.pdbx_description
1 polymer ?
#
loop_
_entity_poly.entity_id
_entity_poly.type
_entity_poly.pdbx_seq_one_letter_code
_entity_poly.pdbx_strand_id
1 'polypeptide(L)' 'MSNKKSYYAFEDPSGTTIEFQATSLQQAMVIKKKKALELGIHKEAFELTTIRKKPSQSA' A
#
# COMPACT_ATOMS: atom_id res chain seq x y z
N MET A 1 9.70 -5.85 20.10
CA MET A 1 9.27 -4.79 19.18
C MET A 1 8.07 -5.28 18.37
N SER A 2 6.87 -4.78 18.64
CA SER A 2 5.68 -5.11 17.85
C SER A 2 5.82 -4.52 16.45
N ASN A 3 6.16 -5.33 15.46
CA ASN A 3 6.13 -4.94 14.05
C ASN A 3 4.67 -4.67 13.64
N LYS A 4 4.14 -3.48 14.00
CA LYS A 4 2.81 -2.99 13.61
C LYS A 4 2.83 -2.67 12.12
N LYS A 5 2.69 -3.71 11.30
CA LYS A 5 2.42 -3.56 9.88
C LYS A 5 0.97 -3.10 9.69
N SER A 6 0.79 -2.10 8.84
CA SER A 6 -0.51 -1.66 8.34
C SER A 6 -0.65 -2.10 6.88
N TYR A 7 -1.86 -2.42 6.48
CA TYR A 7 -2.21 -2.64 5.07
C TYR A 7 -2.42 -1.29 4.41
N TYR A 8 -1.79 -1.09 3.27
CA TYR A 8 -1.95 0.06 2.42
C TYR A 8 -2.48 -0.43 1.07
N ALA A 9 -3.63 0.10 0.66
CA ALA A 9 -4.24 -0.15 -0.63
C ALA A 9 -4.06 1.08 -1.52
N PHE A 10 -3.56 0.85 -2.73
CA PHE A 10 -3.40 1.87 -3.74
C PHE A 10 -4.19 1.47 -4.98
N GLU A 11 -4.97 2.39 -5.55
CA GLU A 11 -5.78 2.14 -6.74
C GLU A 11 -5.29 3.01 -7.88
N ASP A 12 -5.21 2.44 -9.08
CA ASP A 12 -4.90 3.18 -10.30
C ASP A 12 -6.20 3.66 -11.01
N PRO A 13 -6.16 4.69 -11.87
CA PRO A 13 -7.33 5.20 -12.61
C PRO A 13 -7.99 4.17 -13.52
N SER A 14 -7.31 3.08 -13.86
CA SER A 14 -7.85 1.94 -14.61
C SER A 14 -8.65 0.98 -13.72
N GLY A 15 -8.70 1.21 -12.40
CA GLY A 15 -9.43 0.38 -11.42
C GLY A 15 -8.60 -0.78 -10.83
N THR A 16 -7.29 -0.83 -11.03
CA THR A 16 -6.42 -1.84 -10.43
C THR A 16 -6.06 -1.44 -9.01
N THR A 17 -6.58 -2.18 -8.04
CA THR A 17 -6.19 -2.02 -6.63
C THR A 17 -5.02 -2.95 -6.28
N ILE A 18 -3.98 -2.37 -5.68
CA ILE A 18 -2.79 -3.04 -5.16
C ILE A 18 -2.75 -2.85 -3.64
N GLU A 19 -2.92 -3.94 -2.90
CA GLU A 19 -2.77 -3.95 -1.44
C GLU A 19 -1.42 -4.58 -1.02
N PHE A 20 -0.77 -4.00 -0.01
CA PHE A 20 0.39 -4.60 0.64
C PHE A 20 0.59 -4.09 2.07
N GLN A 21 1.34 -4.86 2.86
CA GLN A 21 1.68 -4.51 4.24
C GLN A 21 2.97 -3.71 4.31
N ALA A 22 2.94 -2.58 5.02
CA ALA A 22 4.12 -1.79 5.33
C ALA A 22 4.10 -1.33 6.79
N THR A 23 5.27 -1.07 7.37
CA THR A 23 5.40 -0.53 8.73
C THR A 23 5.18 0.99 8.77
N SER A 24 5.41 1.67 7.64
CA SER A 24 5.30 3.13 7.50
C SER A 24 4.82 3.52 6.11
N LEU A 25 4.25 4.72 5.99
CA LEU A 25 3.82 5.29 4.70
C LEU A 25 4.98 5.43 3.71
N GLN A 26 6.18 5.80 4.17
CA GLN A 26 7.37 5.85 3.31
C GLN A 26 7.70 4.48 2.71
N GLN A 27 7.71 3.41 3.51
CA GLN A 27 7.89 2.06 2.99
C GLN A 27 6.78 1.70 2.00
N ALA A 28 5.55 2.11 2.29
CA ALA A 28 4.44 1.88 1.39
C ALA A 28 4.63 2.55 0.02
N MET A 29 5.07 3.81 0.01
CA MET A 29 5.37 4.55 -1.22
C MET A 29 6.53 3.93 -2.02
N VAL A 30 7.55 3.38 -1.34
CA VAL A 30 8.66 2.67 -2.01
C VAL A 30 8.16 1.38 -2.67
N ILE A 31 7.33 0.59 -1.98
CA ILE A 31 6.73 -0.63 -2.53
C ILE A 31 5.82 -0.28 -3.71
N LYS A 32 4.96 0.72 -3.56
CA LYS A 32 4.12 1.27 -4.63
C LYS A 32 4.96 1.65 -5.86
N LYS A 33 6.05 2.39 -5.68
CA LYS A 33 6.93 2.82 -6.78
C LYS A 33 7.58 1.63 -7.50
N LYS A 34 8.02 0.60 -6.75
CA LYS A 34 8.57 -0.62 -7.33
C LYS A 34 7.52 -1.39 -8.15
N LYS A 35 6.33 -1.62 -7.56
CA LYS A 35 5.23 -2.30 -8.26
C LYS A 35 4.78 -1.54 -9.50
N ALA A 36 4.69 -0.21 -9.43
CA ALA A 36 4.36 0.62 -10.58
C ALA A 36 5.39 0.43 -11.72
N LEU A 37 6.69 0.42 -11.39
CA LEU A 37 7.76 0.15 -12.35
C LEU A 37 7.68 -1.26 -12.95
N GLU A 38 7.41 -2.29 -12.14
CA GLU A 38 7.24 -3.69 -12.61
C GLU A 38 6.04 -3.85 -13.54
N LEU A 39 4.96 -3.10 -13.30
CA LEU A 39 3.76 -3.11 -14.13
C LEU A 39 3.90 -2.22 -15.38
N GLY A 40 4.99 -1.44 -15.50
CA GLY A 40 5.15 -0.44 -16.57
C GLY A 40 4.19 0.74 -16.45
N ILE A 41 3.59 0.94 -15.27
CA ILE A 41 2.59 1.99 -15.00
C ILE A 41 3.25 3.14 -14.23
N HIS A 42 2.85 4.38 -14.51
CA HIS A 42 3.34 5.53 -13.77
C HIS A 42 2.89 5.47 -12.30
N LYS A 43 3.84 5.61 -11.37
CA LYS A 43 3.60 5.64 -9.91
C LYS A 43 2.59 6.71 -9.44
N GLU A 44 2.39 7.75 -10.25
CA GLU A 44 1.42 8.85 -10.02
C GLU A 44 -0.01 8.43 -10.34
N ALA A 45 -0.18 7.39 -11.17
CA ALA A 45 -1.50 6.85 -11.46
C ALA A 45 -2.11 6.18 -10.22
N PHE A 46 -1.29 5.58 -9.37
CA PHE A 46 -1.80 4.95 -8.15
C PHE A 46 -2.11 6.01 -7.07
N GLU A 47 -3.31 6.09 -6.55
CA GLU A 47 -3.70 6.89 -5.39
C GLU A 47 -3.89 6.01 -4.16
N LEU A 48 -3.57 6.54 -2.96
CA LEU A 48 -3.76 5.79 -1.73
C LEU A 48 -5.25 5.82 -1.35
N THR A 49 -5.93 4.68 -1.45
CA THR A 49 -7.37 4.61 -1.18
C THR A 49 -7.67 4.21 0.25
N THR A 50 -6.90 3.27 0.81
CA THR A 50 -7.16 2.74 2.15
C THR A 50 -5.89 2.51 2.94
N ILE A 51 -5.89 2.93 4.22
CA ILE A 51 -4.89 2.53 5.22
C ILE A 51 -5.62 1.75 6.30
N ARG A 52 -5.42 0.43 6.34
CA ARG A 52 -6.02 -0.44 7.36
C ARG A 52 -4.94 -0.95 8.29
N LYS A 53 -4.94 -0.48 9.53
CA LYS A 53 -4.19 -1.15 10.60
C LYS A 53 -4.81 -2.53 10.81
N LYS A 54 -4.01 -3.59 11.03
CA LYS A 54 -4.56 -4.84 11.55
C LYS A 54 -5.49 -4.46 12.71
N PRO A 55 -6.76 -4.92 12.73
CA PRO A 55 -7.54 -4.81 13.95
C PRO A 55 -6.69 -5.48 15.01
N SER A 56 -6.25 -4.72 16.01
CA SER A 56 -5.80 -5.33 17.25
C SER A 56 -6.98 -6.19 17.67
N GLN A 57 -6.77 -7.51 17.62
CA GLN A 57 -7.69 -8.47 18.19
C GLN A 57 -7.76 -8.15 19.68
N SER A 58 -8.66 -7.24 20.04
CA SER A 58 -9.18 -7.10 21.38
C SER A 58 -10.24 -8.18 21.48
N ALA A 59 -9.78 -9.38 21.83
CA ALA A 59 -10.62 -10.40 22.43
C ALA A 59 -10.58 -10.19 23.95
#